data_AF-A0A3B7RCP3-F1
#
_entry.id   AF-A0A3B7RCP3-F1
#
_cell.length_a   1.000
_cell.length_b   1.000
_cell.length_c   1.000
_cell.angle_alpha   90.00
_cell.angle_beta   90.00
_cell.angle_gamma   90.00
#
_symmetry.space_group_name_H-M   'P 1'
#
loop_
_entity.id
_entity.type
_entity.pdbx_description
1 polymer ?
#
loop_
_entity_poly.entity_id
_entity_poly.type
_entity_poly.pdbx_seq_one_letter_code
_entity_poly.pdbx_strand_id
1 'polypeptide(L)'
;MQSDQDYPVGPGGTFSTSPTGVYTQIEQDGQTITVVKLHDAATPPELHQALSQGLGLGANAPLLVLRSEGDAVLDHGQAEALYNKYLSTKTDAVAEVTWQTLPGPR
;
A
#
# COMPACT_ATOMS: atom_id res chain seq x y z
N MET A 1 45.30 28.26 -3.64
CA MET A 1 44.16 28.93 -4.30
C MET A 1 43.03 27.92 -4.32
N GLN A 2 41.95 28.23 -3.61
CA GLN A 2 40.72 27.45 -3.52
C GLN A 2 39.87 27.61 -4.79
N SER A 3 38.90 26.69 -4.90
CA SER A 3 37.65 26.75 -5.68
C SER A 3 37.67 26.08 -7.06
N ASP A 4 37.10 24.88 -7.14
CA ASP A 4 35.81 24.71 -7.84
C ASP A 4 35.10 23.43 -7.33
N GLN A 5 33.93 23.63 -6.71
CA GLN A 5 32.96 22.59 -6.37
C GLN A 5 31.88 22.54 -7.46
N ASP A 6 31.03 21.50 -7.38
CA ASP A 6 29.75 21.32 -8.09
C ASP A 6 29.90 20.77 -9.52
N TYR A 7 29.44 19.57 -9.89
CA TYR A 7 28.17 18.90 -9.56
C TYR A 7 28.33 17.37 -9.60
N PRO A 8 27.86 16.57 -8.62
CA PRO A 8 27.51 15.19 -8.90
C PRO A 8 26.25 15.17 -9.78
N VAL A 9 26.37 14.65 -11.00
CA VAL A 9 25.23 14.24 -11.84
C VAL A 9 24.49 13.10 -11.14
N GLY A 10 23.53 13.46 -10.29
CA GLY A 10 22.42 12.63 -9.86
C GLY A 10 21.21 13.57 -9.74
N PRO A 11 20.15 13.36 -10.52
CA PRO A 11 19.24 12.28 -10.15
C PRO A 11 18.73 11.55 -11.40
N GLY A 12 19.19 10.33 -11.62
CA GLY A 12 18.31 9.35 -12.26
C GLY A 12 17.16 9.16 -11.29
N GLY A 13 16.02 9.82 -11.55
CA GLY A 13 14.89 9.96 -10.65
C GLY A 13 14.48 8.64 -10.02
N THR A 14 15.04 8.35 -8.86
CA THR A 14 14.50 7.37 -7.94
C THR A 14 13.16 7.96 -7.52
N PHE A 15 12.07 7.24 -7.77
CA PHE A 15 10.81 7.49 -7.08
C PHE A 15 11.09 7.44 -5.57
N SER A 16 11.47 8.59 -4.98
CA SER A 16 11.71 8.80 -3.55
C SER A 16 10.39 9.05 -2.81
N THR A 17 9.33 8.43 -3.32
CA THR A 17 7.96 8.53 -2.84
C THR A 17 7.41 7.11 -2.75
N SER A 18 8.10 6.25 -1.98
CA SER A 18 7.41 5.08 -1.46
C SER A 18 6.24 5.62 -0.64
N PRO A 19 5.01 5.21 -0.95
CA PRO A 19 3.85 5.81 -0.34
C PRO A 19 3.91 5.53 1.16
N THR A 20 3.95 6.59 1.96
CA THR A 20 3.93 6.43 3.41
C THR A 20 2.55 5.90 3.77
N GLY A 21 2.52 4.75 4.43
CA GLY A 21 1.27 4.06 4.69
C GLY A 21 1.46 2.90 5.64
N VAL A 22 0.32 2.31 5.98
CA VAL A 22 0.24 1.11 6.79
C VAL A 22 -0.47 0.03 6.00
N TYR A 23 -0.17 -1.21 6.28
CA TYR A 23 -0.87 -2.34 5.70
C TYR A 23 -1.32 -3.29 6.79
N THR A 24 -2.28 -4.13 6.43
CA THR A 24 -2.71 -5.22 7.28
C THR A 24 -3.19 -6.36 6.41
N GLN A 25 -3.23 -7.55 6.99
CA GLN A 25 -3.72 -8.74 6.34
C GLN A 25 -4.91 -9.23 7.15
N ILE A 26 -6.04 -9.33 6.48
CA ILE A 26 -7.28 -9.84 7.07
C ILE A 26 -7.64 -11.14 6.38
N GLU A 27 -8.20 -12.08 7.13
CA GLU A 27 -8.78 -13.28 6.55
C GLU A 27 -10.29 -13.10 6.46
N GLN A 28 -10.84 -13.33 5.26
CA GLN A 28 -12.27 -13.37 5.02
C GLN A 28 -12.63 -14.48 4.03
N ASP A 29 -13.61 -15.30 4.39
CA ASP A 29 -14.06 -16.46 3.61
C ASP A 29 -12.91 -17.43 3.20
N GLY A 30 -11.88 -17.55 4.05
CA GLY A 30 -10.72 -18.39 3.76
C GLY A 30 -9.74 -17.79 2.74
N GLN A 31 -9.94 -16.53 2.33
CA GLN A 31 -8.97 -15.76 1.54
C GLN A 31 -8.31 -14.68 2.41
N THR A 32 -6.99 -14.55 2.29
CA THR A 32 -6.24 -13.46 2.92
C THR A 32 -6.26 -12.23 2.03
N ILE A 33 -6.91 -11.16 2.46
CA ILE A 33 -6.88 -9.85 1.80
C ILE A 33 -5.81 -8.99 2.44
N THR A 34 -4.93 -8.44 1.61
CA THR A 34 -3.99 -7.41 2.06
C THR A 34 -4.62 -6.05 1.85
N VAL A 35 -4.78 -5.28 2.93
CA VAL A 35 -5.36 -3.94 2.89
C VAL A 35 -4.25 -2.95 3.19
N VAL A 36 -3.98 -2.04 2.27
CA VAL A 36 -2.95 -1.02 2.38
C VAL A 36 -3.62 0.34 2.49
N LYS A 37 -3.39 1.08 3.57
CA LYS A 37 -3.81 2.47 3.75
C LYS A 37 -2.63 3.40 3.46
N LEU A 38 -2.77 4.25 2.46
CA LEU A 38 -1.76 5.25 2.09
C LEU A 38 -2.15 6.63 2.63
N HIS A 39 -1.19 7.36 3.21
CA HIS A 39 -1.42 8.68 3.79
C HIS A 39 -1.49 9.80 2.77
N ASP A 40 -0.57 9.84 1.81
CA ASP A 40 -0.47 10.96 0.87
C ASP A 40 0.24 10.49 -0.40
N ALA A 41 -0.42 9.61 -1.14
CA ALA A 41 0.19 9.00 -2.31
C ALA A 41 -0.67 9.27 -3.54
N ALA A 42 -0.07 9.94 -4.51
CA ALA A 42 -0.42 9.70 -5.90
C ALA A 42 -0.46 8.18 -6.12
N THR A 43 -1.49 7.71 -6.82
CA THR A 43 -1.76 6.29 -7.03
C THR A 43 -1.38 5.94 -8.46
N PRO A 44 -0.08 5.81 -8.77
CA PRO A 44 0.34 5.44 -10.11
C PRO A 44 -0.12 4.00 -10.41
N PRO A 45 -0.32 3.65 -11.68
CA PRO A 45 -0.77 2.31 -12.06
C PRO A 45 0.19 1.20 -11.60
N GLU A 46 1.49 1.49 -11.49
CA GLU A 46 2.50 0.56 -10.97
C GLU A 46 2.47 0.36 -9.45
N LEU A 47 1.69 1.16 -8.69
CA LEU A 47 1.62 1.08 -7.24
C LEU A 47 1.21 -0.31 -6.75
N HIS A 48 0.22 -0.91 -7.41
CA HIS A 48 -0.31 -2.22 -7.03
C HIS A 48 0.75 -3.32 -7.21
N GLN A 49 1.53 -3.24 -8.29
CA GLN A 49 2.66 -4.12 -8.55
C GLN A 49 3.79 -3.90 -7.52
N ALA A 50 4.14 -2.64 -7.24
CA ALA A 50 5.17 -2.30 -6.28
C ALA A 50 4.82 -2.77 -4.86
N LEU A 51 3.58 -2.61 -4.42
CA LEU A 51 3.08 -3.11 -3.14
C LEU A 51 3.07 -4.63 -3.10
N SER A 52 2.60 -5.29 -4.18
CA SER A 52 2.60 -6.74 -4.26
C SER A 52 4.02 -7.31 -4.17
N GLN A 53 4.98 -6.72 -4.86
CA GLN A 53 6.39 -7.12 -4.78
C GLN A 53 7.00 -6.82 -3.40
N GLY A 54 6.78 -5.63 -2.87
CA GLY A 54 7.34 -5.19 -1.58
C GLY A 54 6.80 -5.97 -0.38
N LEU A 55 5.56 -6.45 -0.47
CA LEU A 55 4.91 -7.28 0.55
C LEU A 55 5.04 -8.78 0.28
N GLY A 56 5.68 -9.18 -0.83
CA GLY A 56 5.83 -10.59 -1.21
C GLY A 56 4.50 -11.29 -1.53
N LEU A 57 3.50 -10.55 -2.00
CA LEU A 57 2.21 -11.08 -2.39
C LEU A 57 2.30 -11.82 -3.72
N GLY A 58 1.55 -12.92 -3.85
CA GLY A 58 1.38 -13.59 -5.14
C GLY A 58 0.66 -12.70 -6.15
N ALA A 59 0.89 -12.93 -7.45
CA ALA A 59 0.32 -12.13 -8.54
C ALA A 59 -1.22 -12.06 -8.56
N ASN A 60 -1.91 -12.99 -7.89
CA ASN A 60 -3.37 -13.06 -7.77
C ASN A 60 -3.85 -12.87 -6.32
N ALA A 61 -2.99 -12.41 -5.41
CA ALA A 61 -3.39 -12.15 -4.04
C ALA A 61 -4.32 -10.93 -4.01
N PRO A 62 -5.47 -10.98 -3.32
CA PRO A 62 -6.37 -9.85 -3.22
C PRO A 62 -5.68 -8.73 -2.43
N LEU A 63 -5.37 -7.64 -3.12
CA LEU A 63 -4.72 -6.45 -2.59
C LEU A 63 -5.66 -5.26 -2.75
N LEU A 64 -6.10 -4.73 -1.62
CA LEU A 64 -6.92 -3.54 -1.53
C LEU A 64 -6.05 -2.36 -1.11
N VAL A 65 -6.12 -1.26 -1.86
CA VAL A 65 -5.43 -0.02 -1.48
C VAL A 65 -6.47 1.05 -1.19
N LEU A 66 -6.41 1.59 0.03
CA LEU A 66 -7.26 2.62 0.58
C LEU A 66 -6.48 3.93 0.68
N ARG A 67 -7.11 5.04 0.31
CA ARG A 67 -6.61 6.38 0.65
C ARG A 67 -7.02 6.75 2.07
N SER A 68 -6.17 7.48 2.79
CA SER A 68 -6.45 7.93 4.16
C SER A 68 -7.67 8.84 4.29
N GLU A 69 -8.10 9.48 3.20
CA GLU A 69 -9.35 10.25 3.15
C GLU A 69 -10.61 9.37 2.99
N GLY A 70 -10.48 8.03 2.98
CA GLY A 70 -11.62 7.11 2.96
C GLY A 70 -12.27 6.90 1.59
N ASP A 71 -11.88 7.68 0.57
CA ASP A 71 -12.70 7.86 -0.64
C ASP A 71 -12.12 7.26 -1.93
N ALA A 72 -11.03 6.49 -1.90
CA ALA A 72 -10.80 5.58 -3.03
C ALA A 72 -10.18 4.26 -2.63
N VAL A 73 -10.86 3.23 -3.13
CA VAL A 73 -10.39 1.88 -3.33
C VAL A 73 -9.81 1.83 -4.75
N LEU A 74 -8.52 1.52 -4.89
CA LEU A 74 -7.92 1.33 -6.23
C LEU A 74 -8.21 -0.04 -6.83
N ASP A 75 -8.71 -0.98 -6.02
CA ASP A 75 -9.05 -2.33 -6.46
C ASP A 75 -10.55 -2.57 -6.26
N HIS A 76 -11.35 -2.17 -7.25
CA HIS A 76 -12.81 -2.39 -7.26
C HIS A 76 -13.22 -3.86 -7.53
N GLY A 77 -12.29 -4.79 -7.33
CA GLY A 77 -12.45 -6.20 -7.66
C GLY A 77 -12.87 -7.04 -6.46
N GLN A 78 -12.33 -8.26 -6.42
CA GLN A 78 -12.59 -9.23 -5.35
C GLN A 78 -12.10 -8.73 -3.98
N ALA A 79 -11.01 -7.94 -3.93
CA ALA A 79 -10.44 -7.47 -2.67
C ALA A 79 -11.39 -6.47 -1.96
N GLU A 80 -12.03 -5.57 -2.70
CA GLU A 80 -13.04 -4.67 -2.15
C GLU A 80 -14.26 -5.43 -1.62
N ALA A 81 -14.79 -6.37 -2.41
CA ALA A 81 -15.96 -7.14 -2.00
C ALA A 81 -15.70 -7.91 -0.70
N LEU A 82 -14.52 -8.54 -0.58
CA LEU A 82 -14.11 -9.25 0.62
C LEU A 82 -13.88 -8.29 1.80
N TYR A 83 -13.27 -7.12 1.58
CA TYR A 83 -13.08 -6.11 2.63
C TYR A 83 -14.40 -5.52 3.12
N ASN A 84 -15.32 -5.17 2.21
CA ASN A 84 -16.65 -4.68 2.58
C ASN A 84 -17.44 -5.74 3.36
N LYS A 85 -17.30 -7.01 2.98
CA LYS A 85 -17.86 -8.13 3.75
C LYS A 85 -17.21 -8.23 5.12
N TYR A 86 -15.89 -8.06 5.23
CA TYR A 86 -15.16 -8.01 6.50
C TYR A 86 -15.67 -6.88 7.40
N LEU A 87 -15.81 -5.66 6.88
CA LEU A 87 -16.38 -4.52 7.60
C LEU A 87 -17.81 -4.79 8.10
N SER A 88 -18.62 -5.45 7.27
CA SER A 88 -20.03 -5.75 7.58
C SER A 88 -20.19 -6.90 8.59
N THR A 89 -19.25 -7.83 8.64
CA THR A 89 -19.31 -9.02 9.53
C THR A 89 -18.54 -8.83 10.82
N LYS A 90 -17.49 -8.01 10.80
CA LYS A 90 -16.55 -7.82 11.90
C LYS A 90 -16.34 -6.34 12.22
N THR A 91 -17.45 -5.61 12.36
CA THR A 91 -17.45 -4.17 12.62
C THR A 91 -16.64 -3.79 13.87
N ASP A 92 -16.60 -4.66 14.89
CA ASP A 92 -15.71 -4.54 16.06
C ASP A 92 -14.25 -4.93 15.76
N ALA A 93 -14.02 -5.99 14.98
CA ALA A 93 -12.67 -6.49 14.75
C ALA A 93 -11.83 -5.57 13.87
N VAL A 94 -12.44 -4.68 13.07
CA VAL A 94 -11.73 -3.65 12.30
C VAL A 94 -10.89 -2.75 13.20
N ALA A 95 -11.36 -2.47 14.42
CA ALA A 95 -10.60 -1.73 15.42
C ALA A 95 -9.46 -2.56 16.03
N GLU A 96 -9.58 -3.89 16.03
CA GLU A 96 -8.56 -4.83 16.53
C GLU A 96 -7.51 -5.19 15.47
N VAL A 97 -7.73 -4.81 14.21
CA VAL A 97 -6.79 -5.08 13.13
C VAL A 97 -5.46 -4.37 13.43
N THR A 98 -4.41 -5.17 13.57
CA THR A 98 -3.06 -4.65 13.74
C THR A 98 -2.55 -4.14 12.40
N TRP A 99 -2.29 -2.84 12.34
CA TRP A 99 -1.69 -2.17 11.18
C TRP A 99 -0.18 -2.17 11.31
N GLN A 100 0.49 -2.64 10.27
CA GLN A 100 1.94 -2.67 10.16
C GLN A 100 2.40 -1.55 9.23
N THR A 101 3.50 -0.89 9.56
CA THR A 101 4.08 0.13 8.68
C THR A 101 4.53 -0.53 7.38
N LEU A 102 4.20 0.09 6.24
CA LEU A 102 4.73 -0.39 4.96
C LEU A 102 6.25 -0.39 5.02
N PRO A 103 6.92 -1.47 4.58
CA PRO A 103 8.36 -1.49 4.49
C PRO A 103 8.79 -0.37 3.53
N GLY A 104 9.48 0.63 4.06
CA GLY A 104 10.11 1.68 3.26
C GLY A 104 11.17 1.10 2.31
N PRO A 105 11.66 1.91 1.36
CA PRO A 105 12.67 1.43 0.41
C PRO A 105 13.90 0.99 1.20
N ARG A 106 14.36 -0.23 0.94
CA ARG A 106 15.67 -0.72 1.38
C ARG A 106 16.68 -0.48 0.27
#